data_AF-A0A1Y3A1X1-F1
#
_entry.id   AF-A0A1Y3A1X1-F1
#
_cell.length_a   1.000
_cell.length_b   1.000
_cell.length_c   1.000
_cell.angle_alpha   90.00
_cell.angle_beta   90.00
_cell.angle_gamma   90.00
#
_symmetry.space_group_name_H-M   'P 1'
#
loop_
_entity.id
_entity.type
_entity.pdbx_description
1 polymer ?
#
loop_
_entity_poly.entity_id
_entity_poly.type
_entity_poly.pdbx_seq_one_letter_code
_entity_poly.pdbx_strand_id
1 'polypeptide(L)'
;MKNILIASMIVLLAGCTTIAPSQTYRPANYSGAAWDITGEMDDAHDMVIIKINNEIVINHALEIWSGNGEFTGIYKGKPVTASCMTDASDTTNCFVFMNGEKAATLTFD
;
A
#
# COMPACT_ATOMS: atom_id res chain seq x y z
N MET A 1 1.39 17.52 51.78
CA MET A 1 1.78 18.41 50.67
C MET A 1 1.61 17.65 49.37
N LYS A 2 0.53 17.99 48.68
CA LYS A 2 0.17 17.83 47.25
C LYS A 2 1.01 16.85 46.39
N ASN A 3 0.42 15.66 46.17
CA ASN A 3 0.80 14.70 45.14
C ASN A 3 0.71 15.38 43.76
N ILE A 4 1.84 15.51 43.06
CA ILE A 4 1.86 15.89 41.64
C ILE A 4 1.88 14.60 40.84
N LEU A 5 0.69 14.09 40.52
CA LEU A 5 0.51 13.07 39.49
C LEU A 5 0.75 13.75 38.14
N ILE A 6 1.93 13.51 37.55
CA ILE A 6 2.23 13.88 36.18
C ILE A 6 1.43 12.92 35.29
N ALA A 7 0.26 13.35 34.85
CA ALA A 7 -0.52 12.66 33.84
C ALA A 7 0.16 12.89 32.48
N SER A 8 1.00 11.94 32.06
CA SER A 8 1.54 11.90 30.70
C SER A 8 0.41 11.69 29.70
N MET A 9 0.10 12.76 28.97
CA MET A 9 -0.84 12.80 27.86
C MET A 9 -0.21 12.03 26.68
N ILE A 10 -0.70 10.82 26.43
CA ILE A 10 -0.33 10.02 25.25
C ILE A 10 -1.04 10.66 24.06
N VAL A 11 -0.30 11.44 23.28
CA VAL A 11 -0.78 11.93 21.98
C VAL A 11 -0.75 10.75 21.03
N LEU A 12 -1.91 10.13 20.81
CA LEU A 12 -2.10 9.21 19.71
C LEU A 12 -2.08 10.06 18.43
N LEU A 13 -0.94 10.07 17.72
CA LEU A 13 -0.86 10.52 16.35
C LEU A 13 -1.75 9.56 15.52
N ALA A 14 -3.01 9.91 15.38
CA ALA A 14 -3.93 9.23 14.49
C ALA A 14 -3.55 9.59 13.05
N GLY A 15 -2.60 8.86 12.47
CA GLY A 15 -2.47 8.78 11.02
C GLY A 15 -3.69 8.03 10.49
N CYS A 16 -4.40 8.62 9.53
CA CYS A 16 -5.40 7.87 8.78
C CYS A 16 -4.64 6.94 7.84
N THR A 17 -4.89 5.64 7.96
CA THR A 17 -4.34 4.65 7.04
C THR A 17 -5.51 4.00 6.35
N THR A 18 -5.66 4.25 5.05
CA THR A 18 -6.66 3.57 4.23
C THR A 18 -6.10 2.23 3.75
N ILE A 19 -6.89 1.17 3.92
CA ILE A 19 -6.53 -0.18 3.51
C ILE A 19 -7.37 -0.55 2.29
N ALA A 20 -6.71 -0.88 1.18
CA ALA A 20 -7.38 -1.34 -0.02
C ALA A 20 -7.93 -2.79 0.17
N PRO A 21 -9.09 -3.12 -0.41
CA PRO A 21 -9.60 -4.49 -0.40
C PRO A 21 -8.61 -5.48 -1.00
N SER A 22 -8.42 -6.63 -0.33
CA SER A 22 -7.52 -7.67 -0.83
C SER A 22 -7.98 -8.25 -2.17
N GLN A 23 -7.03 -8.56 -3.04
CA GLN A 23 -7.27 -9.22 -4.32
C GLN A 23 -6.39 -10.46 -4.46
N THR A 24 -7.02 -11.54 -4.88
CA THR A 24 -6.30 -12.79 -5.13
C THR A 24 -5.80 -12.86 -6.57
N TYR A 25 -4.55 -13.24 -6.74
CA TYR A 25 -3.90 -13.39 -8.03
C TYR A 25 -3.22 -14.76 -8.13
N ARG A 26 -3.40 -15.46 -9.24
CA ARG A 26 -2.71 -16.71 -9.54
C ARG A 26 -1.86 -16.50 -10.79
N PRO A 27 -0.51 -16.49 -10.65
CA PRO A 27 0.37 -16.35 -11.80
C PRO A 27 0.16 -17.45 -12.83
N ALA A 28 0.33 -17.11 -14.10
CA ALA A 28 0.38 -18.10 -15.17
C ALA A 28 1.47 -19.15 -14.89
N ASN A 29 1.18 -20.42 -15.18
CA ASN A 29 2.08 -21.56 -14.98
C ASN A 29 2.53 -21.78 -13.53
N TYR A 30 1.78 -21.28 -12.55
CA TYR A 30 2.03 -21.51 -11.13
C TYR A 30 0.97 -22.43 -10.51
N SER A 31 1.42 -23.58 -10.01
CA SER A 31 0.57 -24.61 -9.38
C SER A 31 0.35 -24.42 -7.89
N GLY A 32 1.06 -23.47 -7.25
CA GLY A 32 0.92 -23.20 -5.81
C GLY A 32 -0.37 -22.46 -5.43
N ALA A 33 -0.46 -22.04 -4.16
CA ALA A 33 -1.58 -21.26 -3.64
C ALA A 33 -1.65 -19.86 -4.27
N ALA A 34 -2.86 -19.36 -4.54
CA ALA A 34 -3.05 -17.99 -5.02
C ALA A 34 -2.39 -16.99 -4.06
N TRP A 35 -1.87 -15.91 -4.61
CA TRP A 35 -1.26 -14.82 -3.86
C TRP A 35 -2.32 -13.81 -3.47
N ASP A 36 -2.26 -13.36 -2.23
CA ASP A 36 -3.11 -12.33 -1.67
C ASP A 36 -2.39 -10.98 -1.81
N ILE A 37 -2.93 -10.07 -2.62
CA ILE A 37 -2.35 -8.74 -2.86
C ILE A 37 -3.19 -7.71 -2.09
N THR A 38 -2.55 -7.02 -1.17
CA THR A 38 -3.15 -5.94 -0.37
C THR A 38 -2.34 -4.66 -0.50
N GLY A 39 -2.97 -3.55 -0.12
CA GLY A 39 -2.32 -2.26 -0.06
C GLY A 39 -2.76 -1.46 1.16
N GLU A 40 -1.85 -0.61 1.62
CA GLU A 40 -2.09 0.40 2.66
C GLU A 40 -1.58 1.74 2.12
N MET A 41 -2.35 2.79 2.37
CA MET A 41 -1.98 4.17 2.10
C MET A 41 -1.93 4.91 3.43
N ASP A 42 -0.79 5.53 3.72
CA ASP A 42 -0.62 6.43 4.87
C ASP A 42 -0.74 7.86 4.39
N ASP A 43 -1.92 8.44 4.61
CA ASP A 43 -2.29 9.79 4.17
C ASP A 43 -1.45 10.87 4.85
N ALA A 44 -0.86 10.59 6.00
CA ALA A 44 -0.05 11.57 6.72
C ALA A 44 1.34 11.77 6.09
N HIS A 45 1.82 10.79 5.32
CA HIS A 45 3.15 10.78 4.74
C HIS A 45 3.15 10.54 3.21
N ASP A 46 1.97 10.48 2.59
CA ASP A 46 1.76 10.14 1.18
C ASP A 46 2.46 8.82 0.79
N MET A 47 2.47 7.84 1.70
CA MET A 47 3.18 6.58 1.50
C MET A 47 2.22 5.49 1.03
N VAL A 48 2.61 4.76 -0.01
CA VAL A 48 1.93 3.55 -0.45
C VAL A 48 2.76 2.31 -0.08
N ILE A 49 2.10 1.35 0.56
CA ILE A 49 2.66 0.06 0.93
C ILE A 49 1.86 -1.01 0.21
N ILE A 50 2.51 -1.80 -0.63
CA ILE A 50 1.88 -2.95 -1.32
C ILE A 50 2.48 -4.23 -0.78
N LYS A 51 1.60 -5.14 -0.37
CA LYS A 51 1.97 -6.42 0.22
C LYS A 51 1.47 -7.57 -0.64
N ILE A 52 2.25 -8.65 -0.68
CA ILE A 52 1.86 -9.91 -1.31
C ILE A 52 2.02 -11.03 -0.28
N ASN A 53 0.92 -11.70 0.08
CA ASN A 53 0.84 -12.64 1.20
C ASN A 53 1.44 -12.05 2.49
N ASN A 54 1.09 -10.80 2.79
CA ASN A 54 1.55 -10.04 3.96
C ASN A 54 3.06 -9.68 3.98
N GLU A 55 3.81 -9.98 2.92
CA GLU A 55 5.19 -9.52 2.72
C GLU A 55 5.18 -8.17 2.01
N ILE A 56 5.90 -7.18 2.54
CA ILE A 56 6.02 -5.86 1.90
C ILE A 56 6.89 -5.99 0.65
N VAL A 57 6.32 -5.65 -0.51
CA VAL A 57 7.01 -5.71 -1.80
C VAL A 57 7.33 -4.32 -2.33
N ILE A 58 6.46 -3.34 -2.04
CA ILE A 58 6.65 -1.92 -2.38
C ILE A 58 6.33 -1.11 -1.13
N ASN A 59 7.19 -0.13 -0.83
CA ASN A 59 7.00 0.85 0.24
C ASN A 59 7.66 2.15 -0.20
N HIS A 60 6.87 3.06 -0.78
CA HIS A 60 7.36 4.28 -1.43
C HIS A 60 6.40 5.44 -1.19
N ALA A 61 6.96 6.66 -1.19
CA ALA A 61 6.18 7.89 -1.22
C ALA A 61 5.65 8.14 -2.64
N LEU A 62 4.41 8.60 -2.73
CA LEU A 62 3.83 9.18 -3.94
C LEU A 62 4.46 10.55 -4.23
N GLU A 63 4.32 11.01 -5.47
CA GLU A 63 4.75 12.34 -5.86
C GLU A 63 3.90 13.41 -5.19
N ILE A 64 4.54 14.30 -4.43
CA ILE A 64 3.90 15.35 -3.61
C ILE A 64 2.90 16.22 -4.39
N TRP A 65 3.15 16.48 -5.67
CA TRP A 65 2.32 17.40 -6.47
C TRP A 65 1.17 16.71 -7.21
N SER A 66 1.35 15.45 -7.58
CA SER A 66 0.45 14.74 -8.49
C SER A 66 -0.31 13.62 -7.79
N GLY A 67 0.15 13.16 -6.61
CA GLY A 67 -0.33 11.95 -5.95
C GLY A 67 0.03 10.66 -6.70
N ASN A 68 0.76 10.77 -7.82
CA ASN A 68 1.05 9.63 -8.68
C ASN A 68 2.38 8.96 -8.31
N GLY A 69 2.61 7.76 -8.84
CA GLY A 69 3.92 7.13 -8.72
C GLY A 69 4.04 5.83 -9.51
N GLU A 70 5.24 5.58 -10.03
CA GLU A 70 5.61 4.30 -10.63
C GLU A 70 6.68 3.64 -9.77
N PHE A 71 6.38 2.43 -9.31
CA PHE A 71 7.22 1.72 -8.36
C PHE A 71 7.54 0.32 -8.86
N THR A 72 8.71 -0.18 -8.45
CA THR A 72 9.16 -1.53 -8.79
C THR A 72 9.62 -2.25 -7.53
N GLY A 73 9.25 -3.52 -7.40
CA GLY A 73 9.67 -4.41 -6.33
C GLY A 73 9.95 -5.81 -6.87
N ILE A 74 10.29 -6.74 -5.97
CA ILE A 74 10.54 -8.14 -6.31
C ILE A 74 9.81 -9.01 -5.30
N TYR A 75 9.04 -9.99 -5.79
CA TYR A 75 8.40 -11.00 -4.96
C TYR A 75 8.70 -12.40 -5.47
N LYS A 76 9.33 -13.24 -4.65
CA LYS A 76 9.76 -14.62 -5.03
C LYS A 76 10.54 -14.66 -6.35
N GLY A 77 11.42 -13.68 -6.57
CA GLY A 77 12.23 -13.56 -7.79
C GLY A 77 11.46 -13.10 -9.03
N LYS A 78 10.18 -12.73 -8.91
CA LYS A 78 9.41 -12.11 -10.01
C LYS A 78 9.34 -10.60 -9.84
N PRO A 79 9.52 -9.82 -10.92
CA PRO A 79 9.37 -8.39 -10.86
C PRO A 79 7.90 -8.03 -10.62
N VAL A 80 7.71 -7.07 -9.71
CA VAL A 80 6.42 -6.47 -9.39
C VAL A 80 6.52 -5.01 -9.76
N THR A 81 5.55 -4.49 -10.50
CA THR A 81 5.45 -3.05 -10.75
C THR A 81 4.11 -2.55 -10.25
N ALA A 82 4.08 -1.31 -9.78
CA ALA A 82 2.85 -0.63 -9.40
C ALA A 82 2.82 0.74 -10.08
N SER A 83 1.68 1.07 -10.66
CA SER A 83 1.41 2.40 -11.20
C SER A 83 0.23 2.97 -10.43
N CYS A 84 0.50 3.99 -9.62
CA CYS A 84 -0.47 4.68 -8.79
C CYS A 84 -0.87 5.99 -9.44
N MET A 85 -2.18 6.25 -9.51
CA MET A 85 -2.76 7.48 -10.02
C MET A 85 -3.86 7.98 -9.08
N THR A 86 -3.77 9.24 -8.70
CA THR A 86 -4.81 9.92 -7.92
C THR A 86 -5.73 10.68 -8.86
N ASP A 87 -7.03 10.52 -8.70
CA ASP A 87 -8.04 11.24 -9.49
C ASP A 87 -8.47 12.57 -8.85
N ALA A 88 -9.35 13.31 -9.52
CA ALA A 88 -9.80 14.62 -9.05
C ALA A 88 -10.69 14.57 -7.78
N SER A 89 -11.08 13.37 -7.33
CA SER A 89 -11.85 13.12 -6.11
C SER A 89 -10.95 12.72 -4.93
N ASP A 90 -9.62 12.83 -5.10
CA ASP A 90 -8.58 12.35 -4.17
C ASP A 90 -8.55 10.82 -3.97
N THR A 91 -9.30 10.05 -4.78
CA THR A 91 -9.20 8.59 -4.78
C THR A 91 -7.91 8.17 -5.49
N THR A 92 -7.09 7.36 -4.81
CA THR A 92 -5.86 6.82 -5.40
C THR A 92 -6.05 5.38 -5.87
N ASN A 93 -5.69 5.11 -7.12
CA ASN A 93 -5.76 3.80 -7.73
C ASN A 93 -4.36 3.31 -8.09
N CYS A 94 -3.93 2.20 -7.49
CA CYS A 94 -2.67 1.54 -7.80
C CYS A 94 -2.90 0.25 -8.59
N PHE A 95 -2.46 0.25 -9.84
CA PHE A 95 -2.47 -0.92 -10.71
C PHE A 95 -1.19 -1.73 -10.46
N VAL A 96 -1.35 -2.93 -9.90
CA VAL A 96 -0.24 -3.83 -9.61
C VAL A 96 -0.08 -4.83 -10.75
N PHE A 97 1.14 -4.96 -11.26
CA PHE A 97 1.49 -5.90 -12.32
C PHE A 97 2.55 -6.88 -11.83
N MET A 98 2.37 -8.15 -12.16
CA MET A 98 3.32 -9.22 -11.89
C MET A 98 3.90 -9.68 -13.22
N ASN A 99 5.20 -9.47 -13.45
CA ASN A 99 5.86 -9.84 -14.71
C ASN A 99 5.13 -9.29 -15.97
N GLY A 100 4.59 -8.07 -15.87
CA GLY A 100 3.84 -7.41 -16.96
C GLY A 100 2.37 -7.78 -17.08
N GLU A 101 1.86 -8.74 -16.29
CA GLU A 101 0.44 -9.08 -16.23
C GLU A 101 -0.25 -8.29 -15.12
N LYS A 102 -1.40 -7.66 -15.40
CA LYS A 102 -2.18 -6.96 -14.38
C LYS A 102 -2.70 -7.96 -13.35
N ALA A 103 -2.25 -7.82 -12.11
CA ALA A 103 -2.54 -8.74 -11.02
C ALA A 103 -3.59 -8.21 -10.03
N ALA A 104 -3.62 -6.90 -9.79
CA ALA A 104 -4.60 -6.27 -8.90
C ALA A 104 -4.84 -4.80 -9.25
N THR A 105 -5.97 -4.25 -8.78
CA THR A 105 -6.24 -2.80 -8.74
C THR A 105 -6.57 -2.42 -7.31
N LEU A 106 -5.63 -1.80 -6.61
CA LEU A 106 -5.81 -1.37 -5.22
C LEU A 106 -6.37 0.06 -5.24
N THR A 107 -7.54 0.26 -4.65
CA THR A 107 -8.20 1.57 -4.58
C THR A 107 -8.23 2.05 -3.13
N PHE A 108 -7.86 3.31 -2.93
CA PHE A 108 -7.79 3.99 -1.64
C PHE A 108 -8.67 5.24 -1.71
N ASP A 109 -9.63 5.35 -0.78
CA ASP A 109 -10.59 6.45 -0.61
C ASP A 109 -10.41 7.12 0.75
#